data_AF-A0A380FWB6-F1
#
_entry.id   AF-A0A380FWB6-F1
#
_cell.length_a   1.000
_cell.length_b   1.000
_cell.length_c   1.000
_cell.angle_alpha   90.00
_cell.angle_beta   90.00
_cell.angle_gamma   90.00
#
_symmetry.space_group_name_H-M   'P 1'
#
loop_
_entity.id
_entity.type
_entity.pdbx_description
1 polymer ?
#
loop_
_entity_poly.entity_id
_entity_poly.type
_entity_poly.pdbx_seq_one_letter_code
_entity_poly.pdbx_strand_id
1 'polypeptide(L)'
;MIVILFTIFLITVGLCFLIIKFLSDQILKKSNNLNKYERLAQKLNGDLKYLLSVIIFVFVTLGVSQIFTYYLFNGSYFLLMLVTLGFIFVIYLCPYALIFLPNFKGKRGLVTFNIVLWCIVIALTLDYSLLLLIDRSTKIYTDEGLVTYKYGSALLKNLGGISYLLTAIMGLAILIIRVVSNGYSKD
;
A
#
# COMPACT_ATOMS: atom_id res chain seq x y z
N MET A 1 -13.09 -9.72 -16.34
CA MET A 1 -11.88 -9.75 -15.48
C MET A 1 -11.55 -8.37 -14.90
N ILE A 2 -11.36 -7.33 -15.72
CA ILE A 2 -11.05 -5.97 -15.25
C ILE A 2 -12.10 -5.42 -14.28
N VAL A 3 -13.39 -5.58 -14.58
CA VAL A 3 -14.49 -5.14 -13.70
C VAL A 3 -14.43 -5.81 -12.33
N ILE A 4 -14.11 -7.11 -12.28
CA ILE A 4 -14.01 -7.86 -11.02
C ILE A 4 -12.83 -7.36 -10.19
N LEU A 5 -11.67 -7.15 -10.80
CA LEU A 5 -10.48 -6.60 -10.13
C LEU A 5 -10.74 -5.19 -9.59
N PHE A 6 -11.42 -4.35 -10.37
CA PHE A 6 -11.79 -3.01 -9.95
C PHE A 6 -12.79 -3.02 -8.78
N THR A 7 -13.78 -3.92 -8.81
CA THR A 7 -14.73 -4.10 -7.70
C THR A 7 -14.04 -4.58 -6.42
N ILE A 8 -13.12 -5.55 -6.53
CA ILE A 8 -12.31 -6.01 -5.38
C ILE A 8 -11.55 -4.82 -4.79
N PHE A 9 -10.84 -4.05 -5.63
CA PHE A 9 -10.11 -2.87 -5.19
C PHE A 9 -10.99 -1.86 -4.44
N LEU A 10 -12.18 -1.53 -4.97
CA LEU A 10 -13.10 -0.62 -4.28
C LEU A 10 -13.57 -1.16 -2.92
N ILE A 11 -13.80 -2.47 -2.82
CA ILE A 11 -14.13 -3.11 -1.54
C ILE A 11 -12.95 -2.99 -0.58
N THR A 12 -11.71 -3.26 -1.02
CA THR A 12 -10.50 -3.16 -0.21
C THR A 12 -10.29 -1.72 0.31
N VAL A 13 -10.54 -0.70 -0.53
CA VAL A 13 -10.50 0.72 -0.14
C VAL A 13 -11.54 1.02 0.95
N GLY A 14 -12.78 0.59 0.73
CA GLY A 14 -13.87 0.77 1.70
C GLY A 14 -13.57 0.12 3.05
N LEU A 15 -13.06 -1.11 3.03
CA LEU A 15 -12.64 -1.82 4.24
C LEU A 15 -11.50 -1.11 4.96
N CYS A 16 -10.46 -0.66 4.25
CA CYS A 16 -9.37 0.11 4.85
C CYS A 16 -9.91 1.36 5.57
N PHE A 17 -10.79 2.12 4.90
CA PHE A 17 -11.40 3.31 5.48
C PHE A 17 -12.23 3.00 6.73
N LEU A 18 -13.06 1.95 6.68
CA LEU A 18 -13.88 1.52 7.82
C LEU A 18 -13.02 1.08 9.00
N ILE A 19 -11.97 0.28 8.76
CA ILE A 19 -11.05 -0.17 9.81
C ILE A 19 -10.37 1.03 10.47
N ILE A 20 -9.85 1.98 9.69
CA ILE A 20 -9.20 3.18 10.22
C ILE A 20 -10.17 3.98 11.09
N LYS A 21 -11.39 4.24 10.60
CA LYS A 21 -12.40 5.02 11.33
C LYS A 21 -12.82 4.30 12.61
N PHE A 22 -13.15 3.01 12.51
CA PHE A 22 -13.59 2.21 13.65
C PHE A 22 -12.51 2.12 14.74
N LEU A 23 -11.27 1.78 14.37
CA LEU A 23 -10.17 1.69 15.33
C LEU A 23 -9.83 3.06 15.94
N SER A 24 -9.83 4.12 15.14
CA SER A 24 -9.59 5.47 15.65
C SER A 24 -10.67 5.90 16.65
N ASP A 25 -11.95 5.68 16.34
CA ASP A 25 -13.07 6.01 17.22
C ASP A 25 -13.05 5.20 18.52
N GLN A 26 -12.72 3.91 18.44
CA GLN A 26 -12.57 3.05 19.63
C GLN A 26 -11.43 3.51 20.53
N ILE A 27 -10.28 3.90 19.95
CA ILE A 27 -9.14 4.42 20.71
C ILE A 27 -9.50 5.76 21.36
N LEU A 28 -10.19 6.66 20.64
CA LEU A 28 -10.60 7.96 21.18
C LEU A 28 -11.62 7.81 22.32
N LYS A 29 -12.60 6.90 22.20
CA LYS A 29 -13.64 6.69 23.22
C LYS A 29 -13.14 5.99 24.50
N LYS A 30 -12.14 5.12 24.39
CA LYS A 30 -11.74 4.21 25.48
C LYS A 30 -10.57 4.73 26.33
N SER A 31 -9.87 5.77 25.90
CA SER A 31 -8.49 5.98 26.33
C SER A 31 -8.33 7.01 27.46
N ASN A 32 -7.98 6.53 28.67
CA ASN A 32 -7.20 7.27 29.69
C ASN A 32 -5.71 7.40 29.31
N ASN A 33 -5.27 6.78 28.20
CA ASN A 33 -3.87 6.67 27.75
C ASN A 33 -3.58 7.47 26.47
N LEU A 34 -4.34 8.54 26.20
CA LEU A 34 -4.19 9.41 25.03
C LEU A 34 -2.78 9.99 24.91
N ASN A 35 -2.16 10.29 26.06
CA ASN A 35 -0.75 10.70 26.20
C ASN A 35 0.23 9.73 25.52
N LYS A 36 -0.07 8.43 25.42
CA LYS A 36 0.79 7.45 24.75
C LYS A 36 0.77 7.61 23.23
N TYR A 37 -0.38 7.89 22.63
CA TYR A 37 -0.53 8.07 21.18
C TYR A 37 0.05 9.41 20.74
N GLU A 38 -0.08 10.46 21.54
CA GLU A 38 0.60 11.73 21.30
C GLU A 38 2.11 11.59 21.38
N ARG A 39 2.64 10.89 22.39
CA ARG A 39 4.08 10.58 22.48
C ARG A 39 4.56 9.77 21.28
N LEU A 40 3.76 8.82 20.78
CA LEU A 40 4.07 8.07 19.56
C LEU A 40 4.04 8.96 18.32
N ALA A 41 3.08 9.87 18.20
CA ALA A 41 3.01 10.83 17.10
C ALA A 41 4.18 11.85 17.14
N GLN A 42 4.59 12.28 18.33
CA GLN A 42 5.79 13.11 18.52
C GLN A 42 7.06 12.36 18.14
N LYS A 43 7.21 11.11 18.58
CA LYS A 43 8.31 10.21 18.17
C LYS A 43 8.34 9.99 16.66
N LEU A 44 7.18 9.77 16.04
CA LEU A 44 7.02 9.67 14.60
C LEU A 44 7.40 10.99 13.90
N ASN A 45 7.23 12.15 14.53
CA ASN A 45 7.70 13.43 13.97
C ASN A 45 9.22 13.63 14.06
N GLY A 46 9.91 12.89 14.93
CA GLY A 46 11.36 12.87 15.08
C GLY A 46 12.05 11.92 14.09
N ASP A 47 13.13 11.26 14.52
CA ASP A 47 13.99 10.44 13.64
C ASP A 47 13.29 9.17 13.11
N LEU A 48 12.27 8.69 13.80
CA LEU A 48 11.54 7.47 13.43
C LEU A 48 10.82 7.58 12.09
N LYS A 49 10.41 8.78 11.63
CA LYS A 49 9.84 8.90 10.27
C LYS A 49 10.84 8.50 9.20
N TYR A 50 12.11 8.88 9.33
CA TYR A 50 13.12 8.59 8.31
C TYR A 50 13.42 7.10 8.29
N LEU A 51 13.55 6.47 9.47
CA LEU A 51 13.71 5.03 9.58
C LEU A 51 12.55 4.27 8.94
N LEU A 52 11.30 4.66 9.27
CA LEU A 52 10.10 4.03 8.71
C LEU A 52 10.00 4.25 7.19
N SER A 53 10.30 5.45 6.70
CA SER A 53 10.36 5.74 5.27
C SER A 53 11.39 4.86 4.54
N VAL A 54 12.56 4.61 5.13
CA VAL A 54 13.58 3.71 4.57
C VAL A 54 13.10 2.26 4.57
N ILE A 55 12.51 1.77 5.67
CA ILE A 55 11.97 0.40 5.72
C ILE A 55 10.87 0.21 4.67
N ILE A 56 9.94 1.16 4.58
CA ILE A 56 8.88 1.16 3.57
C ILE A 56 9.49 1.17 2.17
N PHE A 57 10.50 2.00 1.91
CA PHE A 57 11.18 2.04 0.61
C PHE A 57 11.77 0.67 0.22
N VAL A 58 12.45 -0.01 1.13
CA VAL A 58 13.01 -1.35 0.88
C VAL A 58 11.89 -2.35 0.58
N PHE A 59 10.84 -2.39 1.40
CA PHE A 59 9.75 -3.35 1.21
C PHE A 59 8.94 -3.09 -0.06
N VAL A 60 8.70 -1.82 -0.39
CA VAL A 60 8.04 -1.43 -1.62
C VAL A 60 8.90 -1.83 -2.83
N THR A 61 10.21 -1.56 -2.80
CA THR A 61 11.11 -1.92 -3.90
C THR A 61 11.10 -3.43 -4.16
N LEU A 62 11.11 -4.24 -3.09
CA LEU A 62 10.98 -5.70 -3.20
C LEU A 62 9.66 -6.09 -3.86
N GLY A 63 8.52 -5.56 -3.41
CA GLY A 63 7.21 -5.89 -3.98
C GLY A 63 7.06 -5.43 -5.42
N VAL A 64 7.47 -4.19 -5.75
CA VAL A 64 7.43 -3.62 -7.10
C VAL A 64 8.23 -4.50 -8.06
N SER A 65 9.45 -4.90 -7.67
CA SER A 65 10.31 -5.74 -8.51
C SER A 65 9.61 -7.06 -8.90
N GLN A 66 8.88 -7.68 -7.97
CA GLN A 66 8.17 -8.92 -8.22
C GLN A 66 6.92 -8.67 -9.08
N ILE A 67 6.16 -7.61 -8.82
CA ILE A 67 5.03 -7.26 -9.67
C ILE A 67 5.46 -7.01 -11.12
N PHE A 68 6.57 -6.29 -11.30
CA PHE A 68 7.09 -6.00 -12.64
C PHE A 68 7.49 -7.29 -13.35
N THR A 69 8.20 -8.18 -12.66
CA THR A 69 8.71 -9.43 -13.21
C THR A 69 7.58 -10.40 -13.61
N TYR A 70 6.55 -10.53 -12.79
CA TYR A 70 5.50 -11.55 -12.98
C TYR A 70 4.24 -11.04 -13.70
N TYR A 71 3.96 -9.74 -13.63
CA TYR A 71 2.74 -9.17 -14.20
C TYR A 71 3.00 -8.09 -15.24
N LEU A 72 3.89 -7.11 -15.04
CA LEU A 72 4.06 -6.03 -16.03
C LEU A 72 4.76 -6.50 -17.31
N PHE A 73 5.84 -7.27 -17.17
CA PHE A 73 6.58 -7.85 -18.30
C PHE A 73 6.01 -9.20 -18.77
N ASN A 74 4.81 -9.55 -18.31
CA ASN A 74 4.06 -10.66 -18.83
C ASN A 74 3.32 -10.19 -20.11
N GLY A 75 3.49 -10.90 -21.23
CA GLY A 75 3.25 -10.39 -22.59
C GLY A 75 1.94 -9.62 -22.82
N SER A 76 0.83 -10.04 -22.24
CA SER A 76 -0.48 -9.37 -22.38
C SER A 76 -0.58 -8.03 -21.64
N TYR A 77 0.08 -7.89 -20.50
CA TYR A 77 0.08 -6.63 -19.73
C TYR A 77 1.14 -5.64 -20.24
N PHE A 78 2.21 -6.12 -20.89
CA PHE A 78 3.17 -5.26 -21.56
C PHE A 78 2.52 -4.51 -22.73
N LEU A 79 1.69 -5.19 -23.52
CA LEU A 79 0.94 -4.57 -24.61
C LEU A 79 -0.07 -3.54 -24.08
N LEU A 80 -0.71 -3.83 -22.94
CA LEU A 80 -1.59 -2.89 -22.24
C LEU A 80 -0.82 -1.63 -21.77
N MET A 81 0.42 -1.77 -21.30
CA MET A 81 1.28 -0.66 -20.92
C MET A 81 1.60 0.26 -22.12
N LEU A 82 1.91 -0.32 -23.29
CA LEU A 82 2.15 0.44 -24.52
C LEU A 82 0.89 1.18 -25.01
N VAL A 83 -0.26 0.51 -25.03
CA VAL A 83 -1.55 1.10 -25.45
C VAL A 83 -1.97 2.23 -24.51
N THR A 84 -1.66 2.13 -23.22
CA THR A 84 -1.94 3.17 -22.23
C THR A 84 -0.86 4.25 -22.15
N LEU A 85 0.09 4.32 -23.09
CA LEU A 85 1.19 5.29 -23.10
C LEU A 85 1.96 5.35 -21.76
N GLY A 86 2.07 4.22 -21.07
CA GLY A 86 2.75 4.15 -19.77
C GLY A 86 1.93 4.65 -18.57
N PHE A 87 0.66 5.04 -18.70
CA PHE A 87 -0.16 5.42 -17.52
C PHE A 87 -0.26 4.29 -16.50
N ILE A 88 -0.32 3.04 -16.96
CA ILE A 88 -0.34 1.85 -16.09
C ILE A 88 0.94 1.74 -15.25
N PHE A 89 2.08 2.17 -15.79
CA PHE A 89 3.35 2.20 -15.06
C PHE A 89 3.26 3.06 -13.81
N VAL A 90 2.56 4.20 -13.88
CA VAL A 90 2.33 5.10 -12.74
C VAL A 90 1.53 4.40 -11.64
N ILE A 91 0.53 3.60 -12.01
CA ILE A 91 -0.29 2.84 -11.05
C ILE A 91 0.58 1.83 -10.30
N TYR A 92 1.46 1.11 -11.00
CA TYR A 92 2.36 0.14 -10.35
C TYR A 92 3.41 0.79 -9.43
N LEU A 93 3.74 2.06 -9.64
CA LEU A 93 4.62 2.82 -8.76
C LEU A 93 3.90 3.49 -7.58
N CYS A 94 2.57 3.52 -7.58
CA CYS A 94 1.77 4.14 -6.53
C CYS A 94 2.12 3.67 -5.09
N PRO A 95 2.48 2.39 -4.83
CA PRO A 95 2.95 1.97 -3.50
C PRO A 95 4.13 2.77 -2.94
N TYR A 96 4.99 3.37 -3.78
CA TYR A 96 6.08 4.25 -3.32
C TYR A 96 5.56 5.50 -2.60
N ALA A 97 4.32 5.93 -2.85
CA ALA A 97 3.73 7.05 -2.13
C ALA A 97 3.70 6.81 -0.61
N LEU A 98 3.62 5.56 -0.15
CA LEU A 98 3.61 5.22 1.28
C LEU A 98 4.88 5.65 2.02
N ILE A 99 5.99 5.89 1.32
CA ILE A 99 7.23 6.41 1.90
C ILE A 99 7.02 7.79 2.53
N PHE A 100 6.06 8.56 2.01
CA PHE A 100 5.75 9.90 2.52
C PHE A 100 4.70 9.88 3.63
N LEU A 101 4.03 8.75 3.87
CA LEU A 101 3.02 8.62 4.92
C LEU A 101 3.56 8.92 6.33
N PRO A 102 4.77 8.46 6.73
CA PRO A 102 5.37 8.86 8.01
C PRO A 102 5.55 10.38 8.15
N ASN A 103 5.74 11.10 7.04
CA ASN A 103 5.90 12.55 7.01
C ASN A 103 4.59 13.33 6.91
N PHE A 104 3.46 12.64 6.75
CA PHE A 104 2.16 13.26 6.58
C PHE A 104 1.73 14.01 7.85
N LYS A 105 1.58 15.33 7.72
CA LYS A 105 0.94 16.20 8.73
C LYS A 105 -0.44 16.59 8.19
N GLY A 106 -1.50 16.25 8.91
CA GLY A 106 -2.85 16.60 8.47
C GLY A 106 -3.04 18.11 8.46
N LYS A 107 -3.22 18.73 7.28
CA LYS A 107 -3.67 20.13 7.20
C LYS A 107 -5.15 20.21 7.58
N ARG A 108 -5.52 21.14 8.48
CA ARG A 108 -6.91 21.43 8.86
C ARG A 108 -7.71 21.83 7.61
N GLY A 109 -8.73 21.05 7.24
CA GLY A 109 -9.63 21.32 6.10
C GLY A 109 -9.86 20.12 5.16
N LEU A 110 -8.82 19.35 4.85
CA LEU A 110 -8.88 18.22 3.88
C LEU A 110 -8.55 16.86 4.51
N VAL A 111 -8.73 16.72 5.82
CA VAL A 111 -8.30 15.53 6.58
C VAL A 111 -8.96 14.25 6.04
N THR A 112 -10.28 14.26 5.83
CA THR A 112 -11.01 13.08 5.32
C THR A 112 -10.59 12.72 3.88
N PHE A 113 -10.43 13.72 3.01
CA PHE A 113 -9.99 13.49 1.64
C PHE A 113 -8.59 12.86 1.60
N ASN A 114 -7.66 13.39 2.40
CA ASN A 114 -6.31 12.83 2.49
C ASN A 114 -6.31 11.41 3.07
N ILE A 115 -7.15 11.10 4.06
CA ILE A 115 -7.31 9.73 4.57
C ILE A 115 -7.76 8.80 3.45
N VAL A 116 -8.77 9.19 2.66
CA VAL A 116 -9.26 8.37 1.53
C VAL A 116 -8.16 8.14 0.50
N LEU A 117 -7.36 9.17 0.16
CA LEU A 117 -6.22 9.01 -0.74
C LEU A 117 -5.21 8.00 -0.20
N TRP A 118 -4.87 8.07 1.09
CA TRP A 118 -3.97 7.09 1.69
C TRP A 118 -4.58 5.69 1.75
N CYS A 119 -5.89 5.56 1.99
CA CYS A 119 -6.60 4.28 1.91
C CYS A 119 -6.51 3.68 0.49
N ILE A 120 -6.59 4.49 -0.55
CA ILE A 120 -6.42 4.05 -1.95
C ILE A 120 -5.04 3.44 -2.14
N VAL A 121 -3.97 4.10 -1.69
CA VAL A 121 -2.60 3.60 -1.83
C VAL A 121 -2.39 2.32 -1.01
N ILE A 122 -2.90 2.28 0.24
CA ILE A 122 -2.80 1.10 1.11
C ILE A 122 -3.55 -0.09 0.50
N ALA A 123 -4.78 0.13 0.02
CA ALA A 123 -5.59 -0.91 -0.59
C ALA A 123 -4.94 -1.46 -1.87
N LEU A 124 -4.42 -0.59 -2.74
CA LEU A 124 -3.70 -1.03 -3.93
C LEU A 124 -2.48 -1.90 -3.57
N THR A 125 -1.75 -1.51 -2.52
CA THR A 125 -0.59 -2.27 -2.03
C THR A 125 -1.01 -3.64 -1.47
N LEU A 126 -2.15 -3.72 -0.77
CA LEU A 126 -2.74 -4.99 -0.31
C LEU A 126 -3.17 -5.88 -1.47
N ASP A 127 -3.83 -5.31 -2.48
CA ASP A 127 -4.29 -6.08 -3.64
C ASP A 127 -3.10 -6.65 -4.42
N TYR A 128 -2.01 -5.89 -4.58
CA TYR A 128 -0.77 -6.40 -5.17
C TYR A 128 -0.11 -7.49 -4.33
N SER A 129 -0.13 -7.35 -3.00
CA SER A 129 0.32 -8.42 -2.10
C SER A 129 -0.50 -9.69 -2.31
N LEU A 130 -1.82 -9.60 -2.28
CA LEU A 130 -2.72 -10.73 -2.48
C LEU A 130 -2.52 -11.38 -3.85
N LEU A 131 -2.37 -10.56 -4.89
CA LEU A 131 -2.09 -11.03 -6.24
C LEU A 131 -0.82 -11.89 -6.27
N LEU A 132 0.29 -11.41 -5.68
CA LEU A 132 1.55 -12.15 -5.63
C LEU A 132 1.45 -13.45 -4.82
N LEU A 133 0.69 -13.47 -3.72
CA LEU A 133 0.62 -14.60 -2.79
C LEU A 133 -0.39 -15.68 -3.20
N ILE A 134 -1.52 -15.29 -3.79
CA ILE A 134 -2.57 -16.22 -4.22
C ILE A 134 -2.19 -16.90 -5.53
N ASP A 135 -1.62 -16.14 -6.48
CA ASP A 135 -1.22 -16.69 -7.75
C ASP A 135 0.00 -17.61 -7.58
N ARG A 136 -0.23 -18.91 -7.77
CA ARG A 136 0.82 -19.93 -7.68
C ARG A 136 1.69 -20.02 -8.93
N SER A 137 1.32 -19.34 -10.02
CA SER A 137 2.11 -19.34 -11.24
C SER A 137 3.43 -18.60 -11.03
N THR A 138 4.53 -19.25 -11.36
CA THR A 138 5.85 -18.62 -11.45
C THR A 138 6.31 -18.45 -12.90
N LYS A 139 5.39 -18.57 -13.85
CA LYS A 139 5.69 -18.38 -15.27
C LYS A 139 5.97 -16.91 -15.54
N ILE A 140 7.13 -16.65 -16.13
CA ILE A 140 7.55 -15.35 -16.65
C ILE A 140 7.64 -15.52 -18.15
N TYR A 141 6.71 -14.90 -18.87
CA TYR A 141 6.68 -14.96 -20.33
C TYR A 141 7.79 -14.09 -20.90
N THR A 142 8.52 -14.63 -21.88
CA THR A 142 9.66 -13.96 -22.52
C THR A 142 9.31 -13.41 -23.89
N ASP A 143 8.09 -13.69 -24.37
CA ASP A 143 7.55 -13.18 -25.61
C ASP A 143 6.18 -12.51 -25.41
N GLU A 144 5.79 -11.73 -26.41
CA GLU A 144 4.49 -11.03 -26.43
C GLU A 144 3.32 -11.98 -26.76
N GLY A 145 3.62 -13.14 -27.35
CA GLY A 145 2.63 -14.15 -27.72
C GLY A 145 2.14 -15.03 -26.57
N LEU A 146 2.72 -14.89 -25.37
CA LEU A 146 2.47 -15.76 -24.20
C LEU A 146 2.76 -17.24 -24.47
N VAL A 147 3.66 -17.54 -25.41
CA VAL A 147 3.97 -18.92 -25.81
C VAL A 147 5.21 -19.40 -25.08
N THR A 148 6.26 -18.59 -25.07
CA THR A 148 7.55 -18.91 -24.46
C THR A 148 7.60 -18.35 -23.05
N TYR A 149 7.93 -19.21 -22.09
CA TYR A 149 8.04 -18.82 -20.69
C TYR A 149 9.23 -19.50 -20.01
N LYS A 150 9.77 -18.82 -19.00
CA LYS A 150 10.70 -19.38 -18.02
C LYS A 150 10.06 -19.40 -16.64
N TYR A 151 10.52 -20.30 -15.77
CA TYR A 151 10.08 -20.32 -14.38
C TYR A 151 10.95 -19.41 -13.53
N GLY A 152 10.33 -18.49 -12.80
CA GLY A 152 10.97 -17.70 -11.76
C GLY A 152 10.94 -18.39 -10.40
N SER A 153 11.54 -17.75 -9.40
CA SER A 153 11.57 -18.25 -8.02
C SER A 153 10.27 -17.96 -7.28
N ALA A 154 9.54 -19.02 -6.88
CA ALA A 154 8.35 -18.91 -6.02
C ALA A 154 8.66 -18.21 -4.69
N LEU A 155 9.85 -18.45 -4.14
CA LEU A 155 10.27 -17.87 -2.87
C LEU A 155 10.41 -16.35 -2.99
N LEU A 156 11.07 -15.84 -4.04
CA LEU A 156 11.21 -14.40 -4.26
C LEU A 156 9.85 -13.73 -4.52
N LYS A 157 8.97 -14.38 -5.29
CA LYS A 157 7.61 -13.90 -5.52
C LYS A 157 6.84 -13.74 -4.21
N ASN A 158 6.86 -14.77 -3.37
CA ASN A 158 6.18 -14.75 -2.07
C ASN A 158 6.78 -13.71 -1.12
N LEU A 159 8.11 -13.54 -1.11
CA LEU A 159 8.77 -12.50 -0.33
C LEU A 159 8.33 -11.09 -0.74
N GLY A 160 8.19 -10.82 -2.05
CA GLY A 160 7.64 -9.56 -2.53
C GLY A 160 6.17 -9.36 -2.13
N GLY A 161 5.38 -10.44 -2.13
CA GLY A 161 4.00 -10.40 -1.62
C GLY A 161 3.94 -10.06 -0.13
N ILE A 162 4.75 -10.74 0.69
CA ILE A 162 4.84 -10.50 2.14
C ILE A 162 5.36 -9.08 2.42
N SER A 163 6.34 -8.58 1.65
CA SER A 163 6.87 -7.22 1.86
C SER A 163 5.79 -6.15 1.61
N TYR A 164 4.96 -6.32 0.59
CA TYR A 164 3.78 -5.46 0.38
C TYR A 164 2.73 -5.61 1.47
N LEU A 165 2.46 -6.82 1.94
CA LEU A 165 1.53 -7.05 3.05
C LEU A 165 1.98 -6.27 4.30
N LEU A 166 3.25 -6.40 4.67
CA LEU A 166 3.85 -5.69 5.80
C LEU A 166 3.79 -4.17 5.59
N THR A 167 4.10 -3.71 4.38
CA THR A 167 4.03 -2.28 4.03
C THR A 167 2.63 -1.72 4.21
N ALA A 168 1.61 -2.44 3.76
CA ALA A 168 0.23 -2.02 3.90
C ALA A 168 -0.23 -1.98 5.37
N ILE A 169 0.14 -2.99 6.16
CA ILE A 169 -0.16 -3.03 7.60
C ILE A 169 0.54 -1.86 8.32
N MET A 170 1.81 -1.61 8.02
CA MET A 170 2.55 -0.45 8.55
C MET A 170 1.88 0.87 8.15
N GLY A 171 1.48 1.00 6.89
CA GLY A 171 0.76 2.17 6.39
C GLY A 171 -0.53 2.41 7.16
N LEU A 172 -1.33 1.36 7.36
CA LEU A 172 -2.58 1.44 8.10
C LEU A 172 -2.35 1.85 9.56
N ALA A 173 -1.34 1.28 10.23
CA ALA A 173 -0.99 1.64 11.60
C ALA A 173 -0.53 3.11 11.75
N ILE A 174 0.34 3.57 10.85
CA ILE A 174 0.82 4.96 10.82
C ILE A 174 -0.35 5.93 10.63
N LEU A 175 -1.26 5.61 9.70
CA LEU A 175 -2.42 6.43 9.40
C LEU A 175 -3.37 6.53 10.60
N ILE A 176 -3.65 5.42 11.31
CA ILE A 176 -4.44 5.44 12.55
C ILE A 176 -3.81 6.36 13.60
N ILE A 177 -2.50 6.23 13.86
CA ILE A 177 -1.79 7.08 14.84
C ILE A 177 -1.95 8.56 14.47
N ARG A 178 -1.82 8.89 13.19
CA ARG A 178 -1.97 10.27 12.68
C ARG A 178 -3.41 10.78 12.82
N VAL A 179 -4.41 9.95 12.55
CA VAL A 179 -5.83 10.32 12.68
C VAL A 179 -6.18 10.58 14.14
N VAL A 180 -5.80 9.68 15.05
CA VAL A 180 -6.03 9.82 16.49
C VAL A 180 -5.32 11.07 17.04
N SER A 181 -4.06 11.30 16.67
CA SER A 181 -3.30 12.47 17.12
C SER A 181 -3.90 13.81 16.64
N ASN A 182 -4.38 13.88 15.38
CA ASN A 182 -4.99 15.10 14.85
C ASN A 182 -6.40 15.36 15.40
N GLY A 183 -7.12 14.32 15.84
CA GLY A 183 -8.41 14.47 16.51
C GLY A 183 -8.32 15.23 17.83
N TYR A 184 -7.17 15.14 18.51
CA TYR A 184 -6.94 15.76 19.82
C TYR A 184 -6.49 17.22 19.76
N SER A 185 -5.70 17.64 18.75
CA SER A 185 -5.32 19.05 18.60
C SER A 185 -6.49 20.00 18.26
N LYS A 186 -7.74 19.57 18.45
CA LYS A 186 -8.98 20.35 18.29
C LYS A 186 -9.55 20.83 19.62
N ASP A 187 -9.10 20.29 20.74
CA ASP A 187 -9.38 20.81 22.10
C ASP A 187 -8.25 21.76 22.53
#